data_AF-A0A0V8DLH0-F1
#
_entry.id   AF-A0A0V8DLH0-F1
#
_cell.length_a   1.000
_cell.length_b   1.000
_cell.length_c   1.000
_cell.angle_alpha   90.00
_cell.angle_beta   90.00
_cell.angle_gamma   90.00
#
_symmetry.space_group_name_H-M   'P 1'
#
loop_
_entity.id
_entity.type
_entity.pdbx_description
1 polymer ?
#
loop_
_entity_poly.entity_id
_entity_poly.type
_entity_poly.pdbx_seq_one_letter_code
_entity_poly.pdbx_strand_id
1 'polypeptide(L)'
;MSNIQHSVSADDIKNSSEIDESKVQNLIDNPEEITSTDKMSSEELKDFEEFALQEAEKANLPTQEDTDAYKQALIDVYNPHSSIYHNLQGATEQLIEDINDNHESILDKITAEKVLAANHGTISVKFLASTINIGLVAATGGAAGAGVKALVLKVGAKKAANTISKKVVATLFTFGIKKVSGIDTVISSIVKNILDPGTTVARWLDSKDKIKNNGWLEWW
;
A
#
# COMPACT_ATOMS: atom_id res chain seq x y z
N MET A 1 -19.86 2.60 -24.70
CA MET A 1 -18.77 2.67 -23.71
C MET A 1 -19.34 2.11 -22.42
N SER A 2 -18.87 0.94 -22.01
CA SER A 2 -19.44 0.17 -20.90
C SER A 2 -18.91 0.69 -19.57
N ASN A 3 -19.81 1.07 -18.65
CA ASN A 3 -19.50 1.32 -17.26
C ASN A 3 -19.20 -0.02 -16.59
N ILE A 4 -17.93 -0.29 -16.31
CA ILE A 4 -17.55 -1.41 -15.44
C ILE A 4 -17.77 -0.94 -14.00
N GLN A 5 -18.99 -1.13 -13.51
CA GLN A 5 -19.24 -1.21 -12.07
C GLN A 5 -18.60 -2.49 -11.57
N HIS A 6 -17.49 -2.39 -10.83
CA HIS A 6 -17.00 -3.50 -10.01
C HIS A 6 -17.93 -3.70 -8.81
N SER A 7 -19.13 -4.25 -9.03
CA SER A 7 -19.89 -4.91 -7.98
C SER A 7 -19.29 -6.30 -7.81
N VAL A 8 -18.47 -6.48 -6.78
CA VAL A 8 -17.94 -7.79 -6.39
C VAL A 8 -19.13 -8.70 -6.03
N SER A 9 -19.35 -9.76 -6.80
CA SER A 9 -20.31 -10.80 -6.46
C SER A 9 -19.74 -11.65 -5.32
N ALA A 10 -20.59 -12.09 -4.39
CA ALA A 10 -20.21 -12.98 -3.30
C ALA A 10 -19.64 -14.33 -3.81
N ASP A 11 -19.92 -14.67 -5.07
CA ASP A 11 -19.56 -15.94 -5.70
C ASP A 11 -18.16 -15.95 -6.34
N ASP A 12 -17.48 -14.80 -6.47
CA ASP A 12 -16.12 -14.73 -7.05
C ASP A 12 -15.01 -15.14 -6.06
N ILE A 13 -15.38 -15.60 -4.85
CA ILE A 13 -14.45 -15.91 -3.75
C ILE A 13 -14.41 -17.42 -3.51
N LYS A 14 -13.80 -18.15 -4.45
CA LYS A 14 -13.29 -19.51 -4.19
C LYS A 14 -11.86 -19.61 -4.71
N ASN A 15 -10.93 -19.14 -3.88
CA ASN A 15 -9.70 -19.88 -3.64
C ASN A 15 -9.21 -19.58 -2.23
N SER A 16 -8.88 -20.65 -1.53
CA SER A 16 -8.68 -20.76 -0.10
C SER A 16 -7.24 -20.43 0.31
N SER A 17 -7.05 -19.32 1.03
CA SER A 17 -6.29 -19.35 2.29
C SER A 17 -7.30 -19.13 3.41
N GLU A 18 -7.26 -19.97 4.46
CA GLU A 18 -8.10 -19.75 5.63
C GLU A 18 -7.76 -18.37 6.21
N ILE A 19 -8.78 -17.53 6.38
CA ILE A 19 -8.61 -16.23 7.01
C ILE A 19 -8.09 -16.48 8.43
N ASP A 20 -6.92 -15.94 8.77
CA ASP A 20 -6.41 -16.01 10.14
C ASP A 20 -7.23 -15.09 11.06
N GLU A 21 -8.26 -15.66 11.69
CA GLU A 21 -9.12 -14.95 12.62
C GLU A 21 -8.37 -14.36 13.82
N SER A 22 -7.22 -14.95 14.19
CA SER A 22 -6.38 -14.47 15.29
C SER A 22 -5.65 -13.19 14.90
N LYS A 23 -5.18 -13.05 13.65
CA LYS A 23 -4.62 -11.79 13.13
C LYS A 23 -5.67 -10.71 12.98
N VAL A 24 -6.86 -11.06 12.48
CA VAL A 24 -7.99 -10.11 12.45
C VAL A 24 -8.32 -9.63 13.87
N GLN A 25 -8.32 -10.53 14.86
CA GLN A 25 -8.51 -10.17 16.27
C GLN A 25 -7.38 -9.29 16.80
N ASN A 26 -6.13 -9.63 16.51
CA ASN A 26 -4.97 -8.84 16.91
C ASN A 26 -5.00 -7.43 16.31
N LEU A 27 -5.41 -7.27 15.06
CA LEU A 27 -5.60 -5.95 14.44
C LEU A 27 -6.71 -5.13 15.13
N ILE A 28 -7.77 -5.79 15.62
CA ILE A 28 -8.83 -5.12 16.37
C ILE A 28 -8.29 -4.62 17.73
N ASP A 29 -7.53 -5.47 18.42
CA ASP A 29 -7.06 -5.21 19.78
C ASP A 29 -5.84 -4.28 19.80
N ASN A 30 -4.95 -4.43 18.81
CA ASN A 30 -3.68 -3.72 18.66
C ASN A 30 -3.55 -3.07 17.26
N PRO A 31 -4.45 -2.13 16.89
CA PRO A 31 -4.47 -1.57 15.55
C PRO A 31 -3.19 -0.82 15.16
N GLU A 32 -2.40 -0.39 16.14
CA GLU A 32 -1.19 0.40 15.94
C GLU A 32 0.08 -0.46 15.88
N GLU A 33 -0.02 -1.78 16.05
CA GLU A 33 1.13 -2.68 15.91
C GLU A 33 1.68 -2.62 14.49
N ILE A 34 3.00 -2.52 14.35
CA ILE A 34 3.67 -2.42 13.05
C ILE A 34 4.05 -3.81 12.54
N THR A 35 3.75 -4.02 11.26
CA THR A 35 4.07 -5.24 10.52
C THR A 35 5.55 -5.25 10.14
N SER A 36 6.21 -6.40 10.26
CA SER A 36 7.55 -6.66 9.72
C SER A 36 7.63 -8.08 9.15
N THR A 37 8.45 -8.30 8.11
CA THR A 37 8.50 -9.60 7.41
C THR A 37 9.16 -10.70 8.25
N ASP A 38 10.02 -10.36 9.20
CA ASP A 38 10.67 -11.31 10.13
C ASP A 38 9.69 -11.96 11.12
N LYS A 39 8.52 -11.36 11.31
CA LYS A 39 7.43 -11.87 12.16
C LYS A 39 6.41 -12.70 11.38
N MET A 40 6.57 -12.84 10.07
CA MET A 40 5.67 -13.60 9.22
C MET A 40 6.08 -15.08 9.18
N SER A 41 5.11 -15.98 9.18
CA SER A 41 5.36 -17.37 8.81
C SER A 41 5.74 -17.47 7.32
N SER A 42 6.28 -18.61 6.88
CA SER A 42 6.61 -18.82 5.48
C SER A 42 5.40 -18.69 4.53
N GLU A 43 4.22 -19.09 4.98
CA GLU A 43 2.98 -18.98 4.20
C GLU A 43 2.50 -17.51 4.14
N GLU A 44 2.57 -16.81 5.27
CA GLU A 44 2.21 -15.39 5.34
C GLU A 44 3.15 -14.53 4.50
N LEU A 45 4.45 -14.85 4.50
CA LEU A 45 5.42 -14.15 3.66
C LEU A 45 5.13 -14.38 2.18
N LYS A 46 4.74 -15.58 1.79
CA LYS A 46 4.36 -15.88 0.41
C LYS A 46 3.12 -15.11 -0.02
N ASP A 47 2.07 -15.10 0.80
CA ASP A 47 0.85 -14.32 0.54
C ASP A 47 1.14 -12.81 0.47
N PHE A 48 2.05 -12.34 1.33
CA PHE A 48 2.55 -10.96 1.34
C PHE A 48 3.27 -10.60 0.05
N GLU A 49 4.20 -11.44 -0.41
CA GLU A 49 4.96 -11.23 -1.65
C GLU A 49 4.06 -11.29 -2.89
N GLU A 50 3.07 -12.18 -2.91
CA GLU A 50 2.08 -12.28 -3.99
C GLU A 50 1.21 -11.03 -4.04
N PHE A 51 0.76 -10.53 -2.88
CA PHE A 51 0.00 -9.29 -2.83
C PHE A 51 0.87 -8.06 -3.20
N ALA A 52 2.15 -8.06 -2.83
CA ALA A 52 3.09 -7.03 -3.26
C ALA A 52 3.25 -7.00 -4.79
N LEU A 53 3.29 -8.18 -5.43
CA LEU A 53 3.29 -8.27 -6.90
C LEU A 53 1.99 -7.70 -7.49
N GLN A 54 0.83 -8.03 -6.93
CA GLN A 54 -0.45 -7.49 -7.41
C GLN A 54 -0.54 -5.96 -7.29
N GLU A 55 0.00 -5.38 -6.21
CA GLU A 55 0.08 -3.92 -6.06
C GLU A 55 1.09 -3.29 -7.03
N ALA A 56 2.21 -3.96 -7.31
CA ALA A 56 3.18 -3.50 -8.30
C ALA A 56 2.61 -3.53 -9.73
N GLU A 57 1.88 -4.58 -10.12
CA GLU A 57 1.21 -4.67 -11.41
C GLU A 57 0.18 -3.55 -11.60
N LYS A 58 -0.54 -3.15 -10.54
CA LYS A 58 -1.47 -2.01 -10.57
C LYS A 58 -0.78 -0.67 -10.85
N ALA A 59 0.52 -0.55 -10.55
CA ALA A 59 1.28 0.65 -10.87
C ALA A 59 1.41 0.87 -12.39
N ASN A 60 1.24 -0.21 -13.17
CA ASN A 60 1.28 -0.25 -14.64
C ASN A 60 2.57 0.37 -15.18
N LEU A 61 3.69 -0.19 -14.72
CA LEU A 61 5.03 0.25 -15.10
C LEU A 61 5.38 -0.29 -16.51
N PRO A 62 6.31 0.36 -17.23
CA PRO A 62 6.58 0.04 -18.63
C PRO A 62 7.12 -1.36 -18.88
N THR A 63 7.91 -1.88 -17.95
CA THR A 63 8.56 -3.19 -18.09
C THR A 63 8.30 -4.09 -16.89
N GLN A 64 8.59 -5.38 -17.08
CA GLN A 64 8.57 -6.34 -15.98
C GLN A 64 9.68 -6.05 -14.97
N GLU A 65 10.87 -5.60 -15.42
CA GLU A 65 11.98 -5.24 -14.54
C GLU A 65 11.60 -4.07 -13.60
N ASP A 66 10.89 -3.06 -14.11
CA ASP A 66 10.35 -1.97 -13.27
C ASP A 66 9.32 -2.47 -12.26
N THR A 67 8.46 -3.41 -12.70
CA THR A 67 7.44 -4.02 -11.84
C THR A 67 8.07 -4.83 -10.73
N ASP A 68 9.16 -5.55 -11.03
CA ASP A 68 9.92 -6.34 -10.06
C ASP A 68 10.67 -5.43 -9.08
N ALA A 69 11.28 -4.33 -9.56
CA ALA A 69 11.90 -3.31 -8.70
C ALA A 69 10.88 -2.67 -7.75
N TYR A 70 9.70 -2.30 -8.26
CA TYR A 70 8.61 -1.76 -7.45
C TYR A 70 8.13 -2.76 -6.40
N LYS A 71 7.92 -4.02 -6.78
CA LYS A 71 7.58 -5.09 -5.84
C LYS A 71 8.64 -5.23 -4.76
N GLN A 72 9.92 -5.25 -5.12
CA GLN A 72 11.02 -5.41 -4.18
C GLN A 72 11.07 -4.25 -3.18
N ALA A 73 10.95 -3.01 -3.65
CA ALA A 73 10.87 -1.83 -2.79
C ALA A 73 9.69 -1.91 -1.80
N LEU A 74 8.53 -2.44 -2.21
CA LEU A 74 7.39 -2.65 -1.31
C LEU A 74 7.66 -3.69 -0.23
N ILE A 75 8.42 -4.74 -0.53
CA ILE A 75 8.79 -5.77 0.46
C ILE A 75 9.82 -5.20 1.43
N ASP A 76 10.80 -4.48 0.89
CA ASP A 76 11.96 -4.02 1.64
C ASP A 76 11.63 -2.94 2.67
N VAL A 77 10.62 -2.10 2.43
CA VAL A 77 10.12 -1.17 3.46
C VAL A 77 9.56 -1.87 4.70
N TYR A 78 9.19 -3.16 4.62
CA TYR A 78 8.75 -3.99 5.74
C TYR A 78 9.80 -4.99 6.23
N ASN A 79 10.97 -5.04 5.61
CA ASN A 79 12.04 -5.99 5.93
C ASN A 79 13.08 -5.36 6.86
N PRO A 80 13.21 -5.79 8.13
CA PRO A 80 14.19 -5.24 9.07
C PRO A 80 15.65 -5.35 8.64
N HIS A 81 15.94 -6.21 7.66
CA HIS A 81 17.28 -6.41 7.11
C HIS A 81 17.57 -5.53 5.88
N SER A 82 16.59 -4.77 5.40
CA SER A 82 16.78 -3.85 4.28
C SER A 82 17.30 -2.48 4.74
N SER A 83 18.11 -1.83 3.90
CA SER A 83 18.56 -0.44 4.08
C SER A 83 17.41 0.58 4.04
N ILE A 84 16.29 0.23 3.40
CA ILE A 84 15.10 1.08 3.29
C ILE A 84 13.97 0.67 4.24
N TYR A 85 14.26 -0.18 5.25
CA TYR A 85 13.30 -0.55 6.28
C TYR A 85 12.68 0.69 6.93
N HIS A 86 11.35 0.80 6.86
CA HIS A 86 10.59 1.95 7.34
C HIS A 86 10.98 3.31 6.74
N ASN A 87 11.71 3.34 5.62
CA ASN A 87 12.16 4.56 4.97
C ASN A 87 11.48 4.72 3.59
N LEU A 88 10.26 5.26 3.59
CA LEU A 88 9.48 5.47 2.35
C LEU A 88 10.15 6.42 1.35
N GLN A 89 10.85 7.44 1.85
CA GLN A 89 11.61 8.34 1.00
C GLN A 89 12.75 7.60 0.31
N GLY A 90 13.60 6.93 1.09
CA GLY A 90 14.72 6.15 0.54
C GLY A 90 14.26 5.04 -0.39
N ALA A 91 13.12 4.40 -0.11
CA ALA A 91 12.52 3.42 -1.01
C ALA A 91 12.03 4.04 -2.32
N THR A 92 11.47 5.25 -2.28
CA THR A 92 11.05 5.98 -3.48
C THR A 92 12.27 6.42 -4.30
N GLU A 93 13.32 6.92 -3.64
CA GLU A 93 14.60 7.29 -4.28
C GLU A 93 15.25 6.09 -4.95
N GLN A 94 15.36 4.96 -4.24
CA GLN A 94 15.91 3.71 -4.78
C GLN A 94 15.09 3.18 -5.96
N LEU A 95 13.76 3.21 -5.87
CA LEU A 95 12.89 2.80 -6.98
C LEU A 95 13.08 3.69 -8.23
N ILE A 96 13.31 4.99 -8.05
CA ILE A 96 13.62 5.90 -9.16
C ILE A 96 14.96 5.52 -9.80
N GLU A 97 15.98 5.24 -8.99
CA GLU A 97 17.30 4.79 -9.45
C GLU A 97 17.16 3.47 -10.22
N ASP A 98 16.52 2.45 -9.66
CA ASP A 98 16.33 1.14 -10.29
C ASP A 98 15.60 1.24 -11.64
N ILE A 99 14.55 2.07 -11.75
CA ILE A 99 13.83 2.28 -13.02
C ILE A 99 14.75 3.00 -14.03
N ASN A 100 15.54 3.98 -13.62
CA ASN A 100 16.47 4.63 -14.53
C ASN A 100 17.56 3.66 -15.00
N ASP A 101 18.05 2.80 -14.11
CA ASP A 101 19.06 1.78 -14.40
C ASP A 101 18.55 0.75 -15.42
N ASN A 102 17.29 0.31 -15.29
CA ASN A 102 16.62 -0.56 -16.27
C ASN A 102 16.48 0.09 -17.66
N HIS A 103 16.56 1.42 -17.75
CA HIS A 103 16.34 2.20 -18.95
C HIS A 103 17.56 3.03 -19.40
N GLU A 104 18.79 2.71 -18.94
CA GLU A 104 20.01 3.48 -19.25
C GLU A 104 20.36 3.56 -20.74
N SER A 105 19.84 2.65 -21.55
CA SER A 105 20.11 2.62 -22.99
C SER A 105 19.69 3.94 -23.65
N ILE A 106 20.62 4.55 -24.39
CA ILE A 106 20.38 5.82 -25.13
C ILE A 106 19.26 5.68 -26.19
N LEU A 107 18.93 4.45 -26.59
CA LEU A 107 17.82 4.15 -27.51
C LEU A 107 16.48 4.04 -26.80
N ASP A 108 16.49 3.85 -25.48
CA ASP A 108 15.30 3.89 -24.65
C ASP A 108 14.91 5.35 -24.36
N LYS A 109 13.61 5.65 -24.46
CA LYS A 109 13.06 6.98 -24.17
C LYS A 109 12.29 7.00 -22.86
N ILE A 110 12.21 5.87 -22.16
CA ILE A 110 11.57 5.75 -20.86
C ILE A 110 12.54 6.31 -19.81
N THR A 111 12.01 7.15 -18.93
CA THR A 111 12.74 7.66 -17.75
C THR A 111 11.83 7.48 -16.55
N ALA A 112 12.37 7.29 -15.34
CA ALA A 112 11.56 7.14 -14.12
C ALA A 112 10.52 8.29 -13.96
N GLU A 113 10.89 9.47 -14.42
CA GLU A 113 10.09 10.69 -14.50
C GLU A 113 8.81 10.52 -15.32
N LYS A 114 8.88 9.80 -16.46
CA LYS A 114 7.73 9.46 -17.31
C LYS A 114 6.93 8.29 -16.75
N VAL A 115 7.60 7.38 -16.06
CA VAL A 115 6.99 6.16 -15.49
C VAL A 115 6.12 6.49 -14.28
N LEU A 116 6.63 7.32 -13.37
CA LEU A 116 5.93 7.70 -12.14
C LEU A 116 5.07 8.97 -12.31
N ALA A 117 5.09 9.58 -13.51
CA ALA A 117 4.20 10.63 -14.02
C ALA A 117 4.21 12.00 -13.30
N ALA A 118 5.14 12.27 -12.41
CA ALA A 118 5.51 13.63 -12.02
C ALA A 118 6.94 13.62 -11.50
N ASN A 119 7.70 14.61 -11.92
CA ASN A 119 9.15 14.63 -11.76
C ASN A 119 9.56 15.56 -10.62
N HIS A 120 9.02 15.32 -9.43
CA HIS A 120 9.37 16.02 -8.21
C HIS A 120 8.57 15.48 -7.02
N GLY A 121 9.15 15.61 -5.84
CA GLY A 121 8.54 15.25 -4.59
C GLY A 121 9.21 14.05 -3.95
N THR A 122 8.79 13.71 -2.74
CA THR A 122 9.57 12.77 -1.93
C THR A 122 9.02 11.37 -1.97
N ILE A 123 7.70 11.24 -1.89
CA ILE A 123 7.04 9.93 -1.81
C ILE A 123 5.99 9.90 -2.90
N SER A 124 6.08 8.91 -3.78
CA SER A 124 5.07 8.67 -4.81
C SER A 124 3.74 8.26 -4.15
N VAL A 125 2.63 8.89 -4.56
CA VAL A 125 1.29 8.57 -4.05
C VAL A 125 0.91 7.13 -4.38
N LYS A 126 1.32 6.62 -5.55
CA LYS A 126 1.12 5.21 -5.92
C LYS A 126 1.89 4.30 -4.97
N PHE A 127 3.17 4.60 -4.74
CA PHE A 127 4.01 3.79 -3.87
C PHE A 127 3.47 3.76 -2.45
N LEU A 128 3.13 4.91 -1.89
CA LEU A 128 2.53 5.01 -0.55
C LEU A 128 1.20 4.23 -0.46
N ALA A 129 0.33 4.33 -1.46
CA ALA A 129 -0.92 3.59 -1.48
C ALA A 129 -0.68 2.08 -1.42
N SER A 130 0.23 1.58 -2.26
CA SER A 130 0.62 0.17 -2.30
C SER A 130 1.23 -0.29 -0.98
N THR A 131 2.13 0.51 -0.39
CA THR A 131 2.72 0.18 0.91
C THR A 131 1.64 0.05 1.99
N ILE A 132 0.71 1.01 2.08
CA ILE A 132 -0.39 0.95 3.06
C ILE A 132 -1.26 -0.30 2.86
N ASN A 133 -1.62 -0.62 1.61
CA ASN A 133 -2.46 -1.77 1.30
C ASN A 133 -1.79 -3.08 1.71
N ILE A 134 -0.49 -3.23 1.41
CA ILE A 134 0.30 -4.42 1.78
C ILE A 134 0.43 -4.54 3.30
N GLY A 135 0.72 -3.44 4.00
CA GLY A 135 0.78 -3.43 5.47
C GLY A 135 -0.54 -3.85 6.12
N LEU A 136 -1.68 -3.55 5.49
CA LEU A 136 -2.99 -3.97 5.96
C LEU A 136 -3.25 -5.46 5.71
N VAL A 137 -2.93 -5.97 4.51
CA VAL A 137 -3.02 -7.40 4.21
C VAL A 137 -2.21 -8.22 5.22
N ALA A 138 -0.97 -7.80 5.46
CA ALA A 138 -0.08 -8.43 6.42
C ALA A 138 -0.61 -8.42 7.86
N ALA A 139 -1.29 -7.33 8.26
CA ALA A 139 -1.90 -7.19 9.57
C ALA A 139 -3.16 -8.05 9.73
N THR A 140 -3.87 -8.31 8.63
CA THR A 140 -5.09 -9.14 8.64
C THR A 140 -4.82 -10.63 8.40
N GLY A 141 -3.62 -11.01 7.96
CA GLY A 141 -3.23 -12.42 7.77
C GLY A 141 -4.02 -13.16 6.68
N GLY A 142 -4.45 -12.47 5.62
CA GLY A 142 -5.19 -13.12 4.54
C GLY A 142 -4.92 -12.52 3.17
N ALA A 143 -4.98 -13.35 2.13
CA ALA A 143 -4.78 -12.94 0.74
C ALA A 143 -5.71 -11.78 0.31
N ALA A 144 -5.23 -10.99 -0.66
CA ALA A 144 -5.86 -9.83 -1.31
C ALA A 144 -7.33 -9.52 -0.89
N GLY A 145 -7.49 -8.72 0.16
CA GLY A 145 -8.79 -8.19 0.59
C GLY A 145 -9.69 -9.15 1.40
N ALA A 146 -9.34 -10.43 1.53
CA ALA A 146 -10.10 -11.39 2.35
C ALA A 146 -10.04 -11.02 3.84
N GLY A 147 -8.87 -10.66 4.36
CA GLY A 147 -8.71 -10.25 5.75
C GLY A 147 -9.44 -8.94 6.09
N VAL A 148 -9.48 -7.99 5.16
CA VAL A 148 -10.27 -6.75 5.30
C VAL A 148 -11.78 -7.06 5.29
N LYS A 149 -12.24 -7.95 4.40
CA LYS A 149 -13.64 -8.41 4.39
C LYS A 149 -13.99 -9.10 5.71
N ALA A 150 -13.13 -9.96 6.23
CA ALA A 150 -13.31 -10.64 7.51
C ALA A 150 -13.43 -9.64 8.67
N LEU A 151 -12.57 -8.62 8.71
CA LEU A 151 -12.66 -7.53 9.67
C LEU A 151 -14.03 -6.84 9.59
N VAL A 152 -14.49 -6.50 8.38
CA VAL A 152 -15.80 -5.87 8.17
C VAL A 152 -16.95 -6.76 8.64
N LEU A 153 -16.91 -8.06 8.36
CA LEU A 153 -17.92 -9.01 8.83
C LEU A 153 -17.92 -9.14 10.35
N LYS A 154 -16.75 -9.11 10.98
CA LYS A 154 -16.58 -9.29 12.42
C LYS A 154 -17.00 -8.08 13.24
N VAL A 155 -16.67 -6.86 12.79
CA VAL A 155 -16.88 -5.64 13.60
C VAL A 155 -17.80 -4.60 12.95
N GLY A 156 -18.21 -4.81 11.70
CA GLY A 156 -19.00 -3.87 10.91
C GLY A 156 -18.15 -2.79 10.23
N ALA A 157 -18.62 -2.29 9.08
CA ALA A 157 -17.86 -1.40 8.19
C ALA A 157 -17.32 -0.13 8.88
N LYS A 158 -18.11 0.51 9.75
CA LYS A 158 -17.68 1.73 10.46
C LYS A 158 -16.55 1.46 11.45
N LYS A 159 -16.64 0.37 12.22
CA LYS A 159 -15.61 0.00 13.19
C LYS A 159 -14.37 -0.53 12.49
N ALA A 160 -14.53 -1.30 11.42
CA ALA A 160 -13.44 -1.74 10.55
C ALA A 160 -12.68 -0.54 9.95
N ALA A 161 -13.39 0.45 9.40
CA ALA A 161 -12.76 1.66 8.87
C ALA A 161 -12.00 2.45 9.94
N ASN A 162 -12.50 2.50 11.17
CA ASN A 162 -11.78 3.14 12.29
C ASN A 162 -10.51 2.36 12.67
N THR A 163 -10.59 1.03 12.74
CA THR A 163 -9.43 0.15 12.98
C THR A 163 -8.37 0.30 11.88
N ILE A 164 -8.79 0.27 10.61
CA ILE A 164 -7.93 0.52 9.45
C ILE A 164 -7.29 1.90 9.55
N SER A 165 -8.07 2.94 9.84
CA SER A 165 -7.55 4.31 9.95
C SER A 165 -6.45 4.43 11.00
N LYS A 166 -6.62 3.80 12.18
CA LYS A 166 -5.58 3.76 13.21
C LYS A 166 -4.32 3.03 12.74
N LYS A 167 -4.46 1.87 12.10
CA LYS A 167 -3.35 1.12 11.51
C LYS A 167 -2.59 1.96 10.48
N VAL A 168 -3.32 2.61 9.58
CA VAL A 168 -2.73 3.48 8.55
C VAL A 168 -1.96 4.63 9.19
N VAL A 169 -2.54 5.31 10.19
CA VAL A 169 -1.85 6.40 10.92
C VAL A 169 -0.57 5.90 11.60
N ALA A 170 -0.62 4.75 12.26
CA ALA A 170 0.55 4.15 12.88
C ALA A 170 1.64 3.84 11.83
N THR A 171 1.27 3.20 10.71
CA THR A 171 2.16 2.91 9.58
C THR A 171 2.79 4.19 9.02
N LEU A 172 2.00 5.24 8.79
CA LEU A 172 2.48 6.53 8.32
C LEU A 172 3.49 7.15 9.31
N PHE A 173 3.19 7.13 10.61
CA PHE A 173 4.11 7.65 11.63
C PHE A 173 5.41 6.88 11.70
N THR A 174 5.35 5.55 11.61
CA THR A 174 6.52 4.67 11.53
C THR A 174 7.41 5.04 10.36
N PHE A 175 6.82 5.38 9.22
CA PHE A 175 7.54 5.76 8.01
C PHE A 175 7.93 7.24 7.95
N GLY A 176 7.83 7.97 9.06
CA GLY A 176 8.27 9.36 9.16
C GLY A 176 7.24 10.41 8.73
N ILE A 177 6.04 10.00 8.32
CA ILE A 177 4.92 10.89 7.95
C ILE A 177 4.24 11.39 9.24
N LYS A 178 4.78 12.46 9.83
CA LYS A 178 4.35 13.00 11.14
C LYS A 178 3.17 13.97 11.09
N LYS A 179 2.77 14.46 9.91
CA LYS A 179 1.68 15.43 9.75
C LYS A 179 0.43 14.78 9.17
N VAL A 180 -0.25 13.95 9.96
CA VAL A 180 -1.49 13.24 9.58
C VAL A 180 -2.74 13.81 10.26
N SER A 181 -2.71 15.09 10.65
CA SER A 181 -3.83 15.72 11.34
C SER A 181 -5.08 15.75 10.47
N GLY A 182 -6.22 15.29 11.01
CA GLY A 182 -7.50 15.28 10.31
C GLY A 182 -7.80 14.00 9.52
N ILE A 183 -7.07 12.91 9.76
CA ILE A 183 -7.39 11.57 9.21
C ILE A 183 -8.85 11.14 9.51
N ASP A 184 -9.44 11.63 10.60
CA ASP A 184 -10.86 11.38 10.91
C ASP A 184 -11.81 11.84 9.79
N THR A 185 -11.38 12.84 9.00
CA THR A 185 -12.14 13.35 7.84
C THR A 185 -12.14 12.38 6.65
N VAL A 186 -11.16 11.46 6.56
CA VAL A 186 -11.07 10.47 5.49
C VAL A 186 -11.73 9.13 5.82
N ILE A 187 -12.16 8.91 7.08
CA ILE A 187 -12.86 7.68 7.51
C ILE A 187 -14.05 7.37 6.61
N SER A 188 -14.87 8.38 6.28
CA SER A 188 -16.05 8.18 5.42
C SER A 188 -15.69 7.71 4.01
N SER A 189 -14.54 8.16 3.48
CA SER A 189 -14.01 7.73 2.19
C SER A 189 -13.42 6.31 2.29
N ILE A 190 -12.76 5.97 3.39
CA ILE A 190 -12.28 4.61 3.67
C ILE A 190 -13.46 3.65 3.74
N VAL A 191 -14.57 4.01 4.38
CA VAL A 191 -15.78 3.16 4.38
C VAL A 191 -16.27 2.87 2.97
N LYS A 192 -16.22 3.85 2.06
CA LYS A 192 -16.65 3.68 0.67
C LYS A 192 -15.67 2.84 -0.16
N ASN A 193 -14.39 2.93 0.13
CA ASN A 193 -13.30 2.24 -0.58
C ASN A 193 -12.52 1.30 0.35
N ILE A 194 -13.23 0.50 1.15
CA ILE A 194 -12.61 -0.22 2.27
C ILE A 194 -11.60 -1.28 1.83
N LEU A 195 -11.69 -1.75 0.58
CA LEU A 195 -10.77 -2.71 -0.02
C LEU A 195 -9.49 -2.07 -0.58
N ASP A 196 -9.47 -0.74 -0.73
CA ASP A 196 -8.30 0.05 -1.15
C ASP A 196 -8.20 1.34 -0.30
N PRO A 197 -7.98 1.18 1.02
CA PRO A 197 -7.84 2.31 1.91
C PRO A 197 -6.52 3.07 1.66
N GLY A 198 -5.48 2.39 1.16
CA GLY A 198 -4.19 2.97 0.83
C GLY A 198 -4.30 4.07 -0.21
N THR A 199 -4.94 3.80 -1.35
CA THR A 199 -5.16 4.84 -2.38
C THR A 199 -5.97 6.01 -1.85
N THR A 200 -6.99 5.72 -1.03
CA THR A 200 -7.85 6.75 -0.44
C THR A 200 -7.05 7.68 0.48
N VAL A 201 -6.19 7.12 1.33
CA VAL A 201 -5.37 7.90 2.27
C VAL A 201 -4.23 8.62 1.55
N ALA A 202 -3.51 7.95 0.63
CA ALA A 202 -2.40 8.56 -0.10
C ALA A 202 -2.86 9.76 -0.95
N ARG A 203 -4.00 9.65 -1.66
CA ARG A 203 -4.60 10.78 -2.39
C ARG A 203 -5.09 11.89 -1.47
N TRP A 204 -5.63 11.54 -0.30
CA TRP A 204 -6.02 12.55 0.68
C TRP A 204 -4.80 13.32 1.19
N LEU A 205 -3.69 12.65 1.48
CA LEU A 205 -2.43 13.26 1.89
C LEU A 205 -1.89 14.22 0.82
N ASP A 206 -1.84 13.79 -0.44
CA ASP A 206 -1.47 14.62 -1.60
C ASP A 206 -2.39 15.84 -1.73
N SER A 207 -3.71 15.70 -1.54
CA SER A 207 -4.64 16.85 -1.59
C SER A 207 -4.40 17.92 -0.51
N LYS A 208 -3.62 17.60 0.53
CA LYS A 208 -3.28 18.45 1.68
C LYS A 208 -1.85 18.96 1.66
N ASP A 209 -1.04 18.54 0.70
CA ASP A 209 0.35 18.93 0.61
C ASP A 209 0.52 20.36 0.05
N LYS A 210 1.77 20.76 -0.18
CA LYS A 210 2.12 22.06 -0.76
C LYS A 210 1.76 22.13 -2.24
N ILE A 211 1.96 21.05 -3.00
CA ILE A 211 1.69 20.97 -4.45
C ILE A 211 0.59 19.94 -4.71
N LYS A 212 -0.64 20.38 -4.48
CA LYS A 212 -1.80 19.49 -4.36
C LYS A 212 -2.10 18.70 -5.62
N ASN A 213 -2.37 17.41 -5.43
CA ASN A 213 -2.84 16.46 -6.43
C ASN A 213 -1.84 16.29 -7.59
N ASN A 214 -0.55 16.34 -7.29
CA ASN A 214 0.51 16.14 -8.28
C ASN A 214 0.97 14.67 -8.37
N GLY A 215 0.42 13.79 -7.54
CA GLY A 215 0.83 12.38 -7.48
C GLY A 215 2.03 12.11 -6.58
N TRP A 216 2.48 13.10 -5.82
CA TRP A 216 3.61 13.03 -4.89
C TRP A 216 3.25 13.69 -3.57
N LEU A 217 4.00 13.34 -2.52
CA LEU A 217 3.97 14.08 -1.28
C LEU A 217 5.16 15.04 -1.22
N GLU A 218 4.85 16.34 -1.11
CA GLU A 218 5.83 17.41 -1.00
C GLU A 218 5.61 18.25 0.27
N TRP A 219 6.22 17.83 1.37
CA TRP A 219 6.01 18.47 2.68
C TRP A 219 7.20 19.27 3.22
N TRP A 220 8.29 19.34 2.46
CA TRP A 220 9.47 20.17 2.73
C TRP A 220 9.87 20.97 1.51
#